data_AF-A0A8H7ZKW5-F1
#
_entry.id   AF-A0A8H7ZKW5-F1
#
_cell.length_a   1.000
_cell.length_b   1.000
_cell.length_c   1.000
_cell.angle_alpha   90.00
_cell.angle_beta   90.00
_cell.angle_gamma   90.00
#
_symmetry.space_group_name_H-M   'P 1'
#
loop_
_entity.id
_entity.type
_entity.pdbx_description
1 polymer ?
#
loop_
_entity_poly.entity_id
_entity_poly.type
_entity_poly.pdbx_seq_one_letter_code
_entity_poly.pdbx_strand_id
1 'polypeptide(L)'
;FLAYLDYLVPRRCHLLPLPCNRRLTSCLTEKDVDAILDNAHWEFEHLFRDGDHAEAFTRATTGPFLAELRDSVFRHAKAASERGRAKPPRYNDGSEDLRNSAFELYSTHEETIAALLGAFKAKYVHVPPYSSNIVVELWRDPAGAGEPGGYDEFFIRILYNGEIVEVPWCDLNACPVEWVWQYTKPLIPDDVEAECGTKYFKGDSGDGDFDEFDDFDDGAIDPDVDADPAAGFAA
;
A
#
# COMPACT_ATOMS: atom_id res chain seq x y z
N PHE A 1 7.60 -0.24 19.77
CA PHE A 1 8.73 0.51 19.21
C PHE A 1 8.23 1.63 18.28
N LEU A 2 7.28 1.34 17.38
CA LEU A 2 6.55 2.31 16.52
C LEU A 2 6.14 3.64 17.19
N ALA A 3 5.56 3.60 18.41
CA ALA A 3 5.15 4.82 19.11
C ALA A 3 6.29 5.84 19.35
N TYR A 4 7.56 5.40 19.42
CA TYR A 4 8.70 6.31 19.49
C TYR A 4 9.00 6.95 18.14
N LEU A 5 8.84 6.22 17.03
CA LEU A 5 9.00 6.76 15.68
C LEU A 5 7.97 7.83 15.39
N ASP A 6 6.70 7.54 15.66
CA ASP A 6 5.57 8.46 15.41
C ASP A 6 5.77 9.81 16.09
N TYR A 7 6.52 9.82 17.19
CA TYR A 7 6.80 11.04 17.93
C TYR A 7 8.12 11.69 17.52
N LEU A 8 9.19 10.92 17.34
CA LEU A 8 10.54 11.47 17.14
C LEU A 8 10.82 11.82 15.68
N VAL A 9 10.35 11.00 14.73
CA VAL A 9 10.60 11.22 13.30
C VAL A 9 9.95 12.52 12.81
N PRO A 10 8.67 12.82 13.12
CA PRO A 10 8.10 14.11 12.75
C PRO A 10 8.84 15.30 13.35
N ARG A 11 9.33 15.20 14.59
CA ARG A 11 10.08 16.30 15.21
C ARG A 11 11.37 16.57 14.46
N ARG A 12 12.11 15.53 14.10
CA ARG A 12 13.31 15.63 13.27
C ARG A 12 13.00 16.26 11.91
N CYS A 13 11.98 15.77 11.21
CA CYS A 13 11.58 16.27 9.89
C CYS A 13 11.17 17.75 9.91
N HIS A 14 10.55 18.22 11.00
CA HIS A 14 10.08 19.59 11.15
C HIS A 14 11.01 20.48 11.98
N LEU A 15 12.25 20.04 12.26
CA LEU A 15 13.24 20.78 13.04
C LEU A 15 12.74 21.22 14.43
N LEU A 16 11.88 20.40 15.05
CA LEU A 16 11.36 20.63 16.39
C LEU A 16 12.33 20.11 17.45
N PRO A 17 12.45 20.76 18.62
CA PRO A 17 13.35 20.32 19.69
C PRO A 17 13.05 18.89 20.15
N LEU A 18 14.09 18.07 20.33
CA LEU A 18 13.92 16.73 20.88
C LEU A 18 13.50 16.77 22.36
N PRO A 19 12.76 15.75 22.84
CA PRO A 19 12.25 15.71 24.20
C PRO A 19 13.36 15.72 25.26
N CYS A 20 13.14 16.45 26.35
CA CYS A 20 14.02 16.47 27.50
C CYS A 20 13.33 15.93 28.74
N ASN A 21 14.06 15.14 29.53
CA ASN A 21 13.60 14.71 30.84
C ASN A 21 13.66 15.90 31.81
N ARG A 22 12.48 16.39 32.23
CA ARG A 22 12.36 17.54 33.15
C ARG A 22 13.02 17.32 34.51
N ARG A 23 13.23 16.07 34.94
CA ARG A 23 13.82 15.71 36.24
C ARG A 23 15.33 15.46 36.16
N LEU A 24 15.78 14.83 35.07
CA LEU A 24 17.19 14.41 34.92
C LEU A 24 18.03 15.38 34.10
N THR A 25 17.44 16.44 33.52
CA THR A 25 18.08 17.44 32.65
C THR A 25 18.70 16.91 31.35
N SER A 26 18.67 15.59 31.12
CA SER A 26 19.12 14.95 29.90
C SER A 26 18.05 15.05 28.79
N CYS A 27 18.47 15.44 27.59
CA CYS A 27 17.64 15.45 26.39
C CYS A 27 17.98 14.28 25.48
N LEU A 28 17.00 13.82 24.71
CA LEU A 28 17.28 12.96 23.57
C LEU A 28 18.15 13.70 22.55
N THR A 29 19.03 12.95 21.92
CA THR A 29 19.96 13.41 20.90
C THR A 29 19.57 12.82 19.55
N GLU A 30 20.10 13.39 18.46
CA GLU A 30 19.92 12.80 17.14
C GLU A 30 20.42 11.34 17.07
N LYS A 31 21.48 11.02 17.82
CA LYS A 31 21.99 9.65 17.91
C LYS A 31 20.97 8.68 18.53
N ASP A 32 20.17 9.15 19.49
CA ASP A 32 19.12 8.31 20.09
C ASP A 32 18.00 8.06 19.07
N VAL A 33 17.66 9.06 18.26
CA VAL A 33 16.64 8.93 17.20
C VAL A 33 17.15 8.01 16.09
N ASP A 34 18.43 8.09 15.71
CA ASP A 34 19.06 7.16 14.76
C ASP A 34 19.02 5.72 15.28
N ALA A 35 19.43 5.51 16.54
CA ALA A 35 19.40 4.18 17.15
C ALA A 35 17.97 3.62 17.23
N ILE A 36 16.97 4.47 17.42
CA ILE A 36 15.57 4.08 17.33
C ILE A 36 15.27 3.66 15.88
N LEU A 37 15.44 4.54 14.89
CA LEU A 37 15.20 4.21 13.48
C LEU A 37 15.90 2.93 13.00
N ASP A 38 17.15 2.71 13.38
CA ASP A 38 17.90 1.50 13.03
C ASP A 38 17.23 0.23 13.59
N ASN A 39 16.76 0.27 14.84
CA ASN A 39 15.99 -0.83 15.42
C ASN A 39 14.66 -1.05 14.68
N ALA A 40 14.03 0.03 14.20
CA ALA A 40 12.81 -0.04 13.40
C ALA A 40 13.03 -0.75 12.08
N HIS A 41 14.09 -0.34 11.38
CA HIS A 41 14.46 -0.91 10.08
C HIS A 41 14.69 -2.40 10.24
N TRP A 42 15.45 -2.80 11.26
CA TRP A 42 15.66 -4.20 11.59
C TRP A 42 14.34 -4.94 11.92
N GLU A 43 13.45 -4.33 12.71
CA GLU A 43 12.16 -4.94 13.07
C GLU A 43 11.28 -5.15 11.82
N PHE A 44 11.24 -4.18 10.90
CA PHE A 44 10.50 -4.31 9.65
C PHE A 44 11.08 -5.40 8.74
N GLU A 45 12.40 -5.45 8.59
CA GLU A 45 13.06 -6.52 7.84
C GLU A 45 12.76 -7.89 8.44
N HIS A 46 12.85 -8.01 9.76
CA HIS A 46 12.58 -9.26 10.47
C HIS A 46 11.10 -9.67 10.36
N LEU A 47 10.17 -8.73 10.57
CA LEU A 47 8.74 -9.02 10.59
C LEU A 47 8.21 -9.39 9.20
N PHE A 48 8.66 -8.67 8.15
CA PHE A 48 8.07 -8.78 6.82
C PHE A 48 8.91 -9.64 5.84
N ARG A 49 10.20 -9.89 6.10
CA ARG A 49 11.07 -10.62 5.15
C ARG A 49 11.86 -11.79 5.76
N ASP A 50 12.56 -11.53 6.86
CA ASP A 50 13.68 -12.38 7.32
C ASP A 50 13.34 -13.31 8.48
N GLY A 51 12.27 -13.03 9.23
CA GLY A 51 11.85 -13.85 10.36
C GLY A 51 11.20 -15.16 9.94
N ASP A 52 11.30 -16.18 10.80
CA ASP A 52 10.78 -17.54 10.56
C ASP A 52 9.27 -17.58 10.27
N HIS A 53 8.54 -16.54 10.67
CA HIS A 53 7.09 -16.42 10.47
C HIS A 53 6.71 -15.29 9.51
N ALA A 54 7.68 -14.63 8.85
CA ALA A 54 7.43 -13.47 8.01
C ALA A 54 6.47 -13.77 6.84
N GLU A 55 6.56 -14.96 6.23
CA GLU A 55 5.66 -15.35 5.14
C GLU A 55 4.25 -15.64 5.62
N ALA A 56 4.10 -16.33 6.76
CA ALA A 56 2.80 -16.57 7.38
C ALA A 56 2.14 -15.27 7.84
N PHE A 57 2.94 -14.35 8.39
CA PHE A 57 2.49 -13.03 8.79
C PHE A 57 2.04 -12.20 7.59
N THR A 58 2.86 -12.14 6.54
CA THR A 58 2.51 -11.48 5.26
C THR A 58 1.23 -12.08 4.66
N ARG A 59 1.09 -13.41 4.66
CA ARG A 59 -0.10 -14.09 4.16
C ARG A 59 -1.37 -13.69 4.90
N ALA A 60 -1.32 -13.65 6.23
CA ALA A 60 -2.47 -13.30 7.06
C ALA A 60 -2.83 -11.81 7.01
N THR A 61 -1.87 -10.92 6.74
CA THR A 61 -2.05 -9.47 6.85
C THR A 61 -2.20 -8.77 5.50
N THR A 62 -1.21 -8.94 4.61
CA THR A 62 -1.14 -8.25 3.31
C THR A 62 -1.50 -9.16 2.14
N GLY A 63 -1.60 -10.48 2.36
CA GLY A 63 -2.02 -11.46 1.38
C GLY A 63 -3.33 -11.12 0.64
N PRO A 64 -4.40 -10.67 1.33
CA PRO A 64 -5.62 -10.22 0.66
C PRO A 64 -5.39 -9.03 -0.28
N PHE A 65 -4.53 -8.08 0.12
CA PHE A 65 -4.19 -6.94 -0.74
C PHE A 65 -3.30 -7.35 -1.92
N LEU A 66 -2.39 -8.30 -1.74
CA LEU A 66 -1.64 -8.93 -2.83
C LEU A 66 -2.57 -9.63 -3.83
N ALA A 67 -3.67 -10.22 -3.36
CA ALA A 67 -4.69 -10.81 -4.22
C ALA A 67 -5.39 -9.74 -5.08
N GLU A 68 -5.76 -8.61 -4.49
CA GLU A 68 -6.35 -7.48 -5.24
C GLU A 68 -5.37 -6.92 -6.27
N LEU A 69 -4.09 -6.73 -5.92
CA LEU A 69 -3.09 -6.26 -6.88
C LEU A 69 -2.88 -7.23 -8.04
N ARG A 70 -2.82 -8.54 -7.75
CA ARG A 70 -2.75 -9.59 -8.76
C ARG A 70 -3.96 -9.53 -9.69
N ASP A 71 -5.16 -9.52 -9.11
CA ASP A 71 -6.41 -9.56 -9.86
C ASP A 71 -6.59 -8.30 -10.69
N SER A 72 -6.17 -7.14 -10.17
CA SER A 72 -6.08 -5.90 -10.92
C SER A 72 -5.19 -6.02 -12.15
N VAL A 73 -3.95 -6.47 -11.97
CA VAL A 73 -3.01 -6.61 -13.09
C VAL A 73 -3.53 -7.58 -14.16
N PHE A 74 -4.05 -8.75 -13.77
CA PHE A 74 -4.58 -9.71 -14.75
C PHE A 74 -5.85 -9.21 -15.44
N ARG A 75 -6.71 -8.47 -14.74
CA ARG A 75 -7.91 -7.83 -15.31
C ARG A 75 -7.50 -6.80 -16.37
N HIS A 76 -6.53 -5.95 -16.07
CA HIS A 76 -6.00 -4.95 -17.00
C HIS A 76 -5.26 -5.58 -18.18
N ALA A 77 -4.49 -6.63 -17.95
CA ALA A 77 -3.80 -7.37 -19.02
C ALA A 77 -4.81 -7.99 -20.00
N LYS A 78 -5.83 -8.70 -19.48
CA LYS A 78 -6.91 -9.28 -20.29
C LYS A 78 -7.63 -8.20 -21.10
N ALA A 79 -8.02 -7.12 -20.44
CA ALA A 79 -8.65 -5.98 -21.09
C ALA A 79 -7.78 -5.36 -22.20
N ALA A 80 -6.47 -5.24 -21.97
CA ALA A 80 -5.53 -4.72 -22.97
C ALA A 80 -5.35 -5.67 -24.16
N SER A 81 -5.36 -6.99 -23.95
CA SER A 81 -5.34 -7.98 -25.04
C SER A 81 -6.61 -7.89 -25.90
N GLU A 82 -7.78 -7.76 -25.27
CA GLU A 82 -9.08 -7.65 -25.97
C GLU A 82 -9.22 -6.34 -26.75
N ARG A 83 -8.76 -5.21 -26.17
CA ARG A 83 -8.83 -3.88 -26.79
C ARG A 83 -7.73 -3.62 -27.83
N GLY A 84 -6.67 -4.43 -27.83
CA GLY A 84 -5.49 -4.18 -28.67
C GLY A 84 -4.78 -2.88 -28.30
N ARG A 85 -4.73 -1.92 -29.24
CA ARG A 85 -4.12 -0.59 -29.04
C ARG A 85 -5.13 0.52 -28.69
N ALA A 86 -6.41 0.17 -28.52
CA ALA A 86 -7.41 1.15 -28.11
C ALA A 86 -7.14 1.64 -26.68
N LYS A 87 -7.47 2.91 -26.41
CA LYS A 87 -7.28 3.52 -25.09
C LYS A 87 -8.24 2.91 -24.06
N PRO A 88 -7.84 2.83 -22.77
CA PRO A 88 -8.75 2.40 -21.72
C PRO A 88 -9.91 3.40 -21.55
N PRO A 89 -11.06 2.93 -21.01
CA PRO A 89 -12.18 3.78 -20.70
C PRO A 89 -11.77 4.89 -19.71
N ARG A 90 -12.39 6.06 -19.86
CA ARG A 90 -12.17 7.25 -19.03
C ARG A 90 -13.52 7.69 -18.48
N TYR A 91 -13.59 8.07 -17.22
CA TYR A 91 -14.83 8.54 -16.58
C TYR A 91 -15.77 9.40 -17.46
N ASN A 92 -15.21 10.34 -18.23
CA ASN A 92 -15.97 11.24 -19.12
C ASN A 92 -16.50 10.61 -20.42
N ASP A 93 -16.23 9.33 -20.70
CA ASP A 93 -16.74 8.62 -21.87
C ASP A 93 -18.07 7.88 -21.61
N GLY A 94 -18.60 7.97 -20.39
CA GLY A 94 -19.84 7.31 -20.00
C GLY A 94 -19.69 5.81 -19.75
N SER A 95 -18.46 5.29 -19.68
CA SER A 95 -18.17 3.90 -19.30
C SER A 95 -18.54 3.65 -17.84
N GLU A 96 -19.46 2.71 -17.62
CA GLU A 96 -19.79 2.20 -16.28
C GLU A 96 -18.68 1.28 -15.73
N ASP A 97 -17.77 0.79 -16.57
CA ASP A 97 -16.67 -0.09 -16.18
C ASP A 97 -15.38 0.69 -15.86
N LEU A 98 -15.39 1.40 -14.72
CA LEU A 98 -14.21 2.12 -14.21
C LEU A 98 -13.15 1.19 -13.60
N ARG A 99 -13.45 -0.10 -13.40
CA ARG A 99 -12.50 -1.12 -12.88
C ARG A 99 -11.36 -1.45 -13.86
N ASN A 100 -11.43 -0.82 -15.03
CA ASN A 100 -10.60 -1.00 -16.20
C ASN A 100 -9.93 0.33 -16.61
N SER A 101 -9.83 1.26 -15.65
CA SER A 101 -9.17 2.55 -15.77
C SER A 101 -7.68 2.39 -16.09
N ALA A 102 -7.06 3.47 -16.57
CA ALA A 102 -5.60 3.48 -16.79
C ALA A 102 -4.78 3.51 -15.49
N PHE A 103 -5.42 3.72 -14.34
CA PHE A 103 -4.75 4.04 -13.08
C PHE A 103 -5.62 3.70 -11.89
N GLU A 104 -5.01 3.07 -10.89
CA GLU A 104 -5.59 2.75 -9.60
C GLU A 104 -4.68 3.32 -8.50
N LEU A 105 -5.28 3.91 -7.45
CA LEU A 105 -4.56 4.51 -6.34
C LEU A 105 -5.04 3.89 -5.03
N TYR A 106 -4.10 3.33 -4.28
CA TYR A 106 -4.33 2.80 -2.94
C TYR A 106 -3.57 3.65 -1.94
N SER A 107 -4.30 4.40 -1.11
CA SER A 107 -3.71 5.12 0.03
C SER A 107 -3.60 4.13 1.19
N THR A 108 -2.38 3.86 1.63
CA THR A 108 -2.09 2.81 2.63
C THR A 108 -1.12 3.32 3.70
N HIS A 109 -0.73 2.44 4.61
CA HIS A 109 0.19 2.72 5.71
C HIS A 109 1.59 2.17 5.43
N GLU A 110 2.56 2.63 6.20
CA GLU A 110 3.96 2.23 6.14
C GLU A 110 4.15 0.71 6.28
N GLU A 111 3.33 0.04 7.10
CA GLU A 111 3.35 -1.42 7.24
C GLU A 111 2.90 -2.12 5.97
N THR A 112 1.97 -1.52 5.21
CA THR A 112 1.51 -2.11 3.94
C THR A 112 2.61 -2.07 2.89
N ILE A 113 3.28 -0.92 2.75
CA ILE A 113 4.41 -0.77 1.83
C ILE A 113 5.55 -1.72 2.23
N ALA A 114 5.90 -1.79 3.52
CA ALA A 114 6.93 -2.68 4.01
C ALA A 114 6.58 -4.16 3.80
N ALA A 115 5.33 -4.54 4.06
CA ALA A 115 4.86 -5.90 3.82
C ALA A 115 4.89 -6.27 2.34
N LEU A 116 4.55 -5.36 1.42
CA LEU A 116 4.68 -5.59 -0.02
C LEU A 116 6.15 -5.77 -0.43
N LEU A 117 7.05 -4.91 0.05
CA LEU A 117 8.50 -5.05 -0.21
C LEU A 117 9.03 -6.38 0.37
N GLY A 118 8.60 -6.77 1.56
CA GLY A 118 8.89 -8.05 2.19
C GLY A 118 8.36 -9.24 1.39
N ALA A 119 7.12 -9.15 0.90
CA ALA A 119 6.49 -10.16 0.06
C ALA A 119 7.25 -10.39 -1.25
N PHE A 120 7.79 -9.33 -1.85
CA PHE A 120 8.65 -9.43 -3.03
C PHE A 120 10.09 -9.86 -2.71
N LYS A 121 10.44 -10.08 -1.42
CA LYS A 121 11.82 -10.25 -0.94
C LYS A 121 12.75 -9.15 -1.48
N ALA A 122 12.29 -7.91 -1.41
CA ALA A 122 13.11 -6.76 -1.74
C ALA A 122 14.39 -6.74 -0.90
N LYS A 123 15.49 -6.30 -1.51
CA LYS A 123 16.80 -6.17 -0.85
C LYS A 123 16.77 -5.28 0.39
N TYR A 124 15.89 -4.29 0.43
CA TYR A 124 15.72 -3.39 1.56
C TYR A 124 14.23 -3.31 1.95
N VAL A 125 13.93 -3.58 3.21
CA VAL A 125 12.57 -3.51 3.79
C VAL A 125 12.62 -2.64 5.04
N HIS A 126 12.96 -1.37 4.83
CA HIS A 126 13.03 -0.37 5.88
C HIS A 126 11.65 0.23 6.14
N VAL A 127 11.45 0.81 7.34
CA VAL A 127 10.36 1.76 7.60
C VAL A 127 10.24 2.77 6.46
N PRO A 128 9.13 2.73 5.69
CA PRO A 128 8.92 3.64 4.59
C PRO A 128 8.83 5.10 5.06
N PRO A 129 9.47 6.06 4.38
CA PRO A 129 9.33 7.47 4.72
C PRO A 129 7.92 7.99 4.39
N TYR A 130 7.56 9.14 4.96
CA TYR A 130 6.33 9.83 4.60
C TYR A 130 6.25 10.10 3.10
N SER A 131 5.05 9.94 2.52
CA SER A 131 4.78 10.05 1.09
C SER A 131 5.55 9.04 0.22
N SER A 132 6.04 7.96 0.82
CA SER A 132 6.57 6.84 0.05
C SER A 132 5.49 6.18 -0.80
N ASN A 133 5.91 5.56 -1.90
CA ASN A 133 5.00 4.91 -2.83
C ASN A 133 5.65 3.69 -3.47
N ILE A 134 4.81 2.70 -3.78
CA ILE A 134 5.12 1.63 -4.70
C ILE A 134 4.29 1.87 -5.96
N VAL A 135 4.94 1.88 -7.11
CA VAL A 135 4.28 1.96 -8.41
C VAL A 135 4.44 0.61 -9.10
N VAL A 136 3.31 -0.03 -9.39
CA VAL A 136 3.25 -1.25 -10.20
C VAL A 136 2.74 -0.86 -11.57
N GLU A 137 3.58 -1.03 -12.58
CA GLU A 137 3.25 -0.68 -13.95
C GLU A 137 3.11 -1.96 -14.79
N LEU A 138 2.00 -2.05 -15.51
CA LEU A 138 1.78 -3.11 -16.49
C LEU A 138 2.16 -2.62 -17.89
N TRP A 139 3.05 -3.36 -18.54
CA TRP A 139 3.55 -3.07 -19.87
C TRP A 139 3.26 -4.21 -20.82
N ARG A 140 3.14 -3.89 -22.11
CA ARG A 140 3.00 -4.87 -23.19
C ARG A 140 4.18 -4.74 -24.13
N ASP A 141 4.83 -5.85 -24.48
CA ASP A 141 5.90 -5.86 -25.46
C ASP A 141 5.33 -5.58 -26.86
N PRO A 142 5.72 -4.47 -27.52
CA PRO A 142 5.27 -4.17 -28.87
C PRO A 142 5.81 -5.15 -29.92
N ALA A 143 6.86 -5.93 -29.62
CA ALA A 143 7.49 -6.88 -30.53
C ALA A 143 6.85 -8.28 -30.55
N GLY A 144 5.91 -8.56 -29.63
CA GLY A 144 5.12 -9.79 -29.66
C GLY A 144 5.91 -11.06 -29.32
N ALA A 145 6.70 -11.05 -28.26
CA ALA A 145 7.38 -12.25 -27.76
C ALA A 145 6.43 -13.33 -27.20
N GLY A 146 5.14 -13.02 -27.03
CA GLY A 146 4.10 -13.93 -26.51
C GLY A 146 3.08 -14.36 -27.56
N GLU A 147 2.42 -15.50 -27.33
CA GLU A 147 1.29 -15.96 -28.14
C GLU A 147 0.14 -14.93 -28.07
N PRO A 148 -0.54 -14.61 -29.20
CA PRO A 148 -1.67 -13.68 -29.21
C PRO A 148 -2.77 -14.08 -28.22
N GLY A 149 -3.06 -13.22 -27.25
CA GLY A 149 -4.07 -13.46 -26.21
C GLY A 149 -3.56 -14.20 -24.97
N GLY A 150 -2.26 -14.49 -24.89
CA GLY A 150 -1.60 -14.99 -23.68
C GLY A 150 -1.04 -13.86 -22.80
N TYR A 151 -0.71 -14.17 -21.54
CA TYR A 151 -0.07 -13.22 -20.63
C TYR A 151 1.43 -13.01 -20.90
N ASP A 152 2.02 -13.81 -21.79
CA ASP A 152 3.44 -13.80 -22.15
C ASP A 152 3.88 -12.52 -22.87
N GLU A 153 2.94 -11.73 -23.40
CA GLU A 153 3.21 -10.42 -23.99
C GLU A 153 3.29 -9.28 -22.95
N PHE A 154 3.02 -9.57 -21.67
CA PHE A 154 3.00 -8.57 -20.61
C PHE A 154 4.12 -8.74 -19.60
N PHE A 155 4.62 -7.60 -19.14
CA PHE A 155 5.60 -7.51 -18.07
C PHE A 155 5.21 -6.45 -17.05
N ILE A 156 5.64 -6.66 -15.82
CA ILE A 156 5.49 -5.73 -14.71
C ILE A 156 6.81 -5.01 -14.50
N ARG A 157 6.70 -3.71 -14.25
CA ARG A 157 7.73 -2.93 -13.59
C ARG A 157 7.28 -2.52 -12.19
N ILE A 158 8.13 -2.73 -11.18
CA ILE A 158 7.83 -2.32 -9.80
C ILE A 158 8.88 -1.31 -9.34
N LEU A 159 8.40 -0.13 -8.96
CA LEU A 159 9.21 0.97 -8.45
C LEU A 159 8.88 1.22 -6.98
N TYR A 160 9.89 1.52 -6.17
CA TYR A 160 9.73 2.05 -4.82
C TYR A 160 10.40 3.41 -4.76
N ASN A 161 9.63 4.47 -4.48
CA ASN A 161 10.10 5.86 -4.49
C ASN A 161 10.86 6.27 -5.78
N GLY A 162 10.42 5.72 -6.92
CA GLY A 162 11.01 6.02 -8.23
C GLY A 162 12.22 5.15 -8.63
N GLU A 163 12.66 4.23 -7.77
CA GLU A 163 13.75 3.29 -8.07
C GLU A 163 13.22 1.88 -8.30
N ILE A 164 13.83 1.13 -9.23
CA ILE A 164 13.45 -0.26 -9.48
C ILE A 164 13.72 -1.10 -8.23
N VAL A 165 12.71 -1.85 -7.80
CA VAL A 165 12.87 -2.72 -6.62
C VAL A 165 13.83 -3.87 -6.96
N GLU A 166 14.92 -3.99 -6.20
CA GLU A 166 15.87 -5.10 -6.33
C GLU A 166 15.35 -6.34 -5.59
N VAL A 167 15.17 -7.46 -6.32
CA VAL A 167 14.74 -8.76 -5.78
C VAL A 167 15.62 -9.90 -6.33
N PRO A 168 15.76 -11.03 -5.64
CA PRO A 168 16.67 -12.10 -6.06
C PRO A 168 16.12 -13.01 -7.17
N TRP A 169 14.85 -12.89 -7.54
CA TRP A 169 14.14 -13.85 -8.39
C TRP A 169 13.67 -13.30 -9.74
N CYS A 170 13.77 -11.98 -9.98
CA CYS A 170 13.43 -11.37 -11.26
C CYS A 170 14.08 -9.99 -11.43
N ASP A 171 14.20 -9.53 -12.68
CA ASP A 171 14.45 -8.11 -12.99
C ASP A 171 13.11 -7.37 -13.02
N LEU A 172 12.79 -6.64 -11.96
CA LEU A 172 11.54 -5.88 -11.83
C LEU A 172 11.50 -4.61 -12.69
N ASN A 173 12.44 -4.40 -13.62
CA ASN A 173 12.26 -3.42 -14.70
C ASN A 173 11.45 -3.97 -15.89
N ALA A 174 11.43 -5.30 -16.06
CA ALA A 174 10.69 -5.97 -17.12
C ALA A 174 10.38 -7.44 -16.75
N CYS A 175 9.76 -7.66 -15.59
CA CYS A 175 9.49 -9.01 -15.10
C CYS A 175 8.23 -9.58 -15.75
N PRO A 176 8.21 -10.81 -16.30
CA PRO A 176 6.99 -11.41 -16.81
C PRO A 176 5.89 -11.41 -15.75
N VAL A 177 4.68 -10.97 -16.11
CA VAL A 177 3.53 -10.87 -15.18
C VAL A 177 3.34 -12.18 -14.40
N GLU A 178 3.37 -13.30 -15.11
CA GLU A 178 3.15 -14.63 -14.54
C GLU A 178 4.19 -14.98 -13.45
N TRP A 179 5.44 -14.54 -13.59
CA TRP A 179 6.51 -14.85 -12.65
C TRP A 179 6.29 -14.15 -11.30
N VAL A 180 5.90 -12.87 -11.34
CA VAL A 180 5.58 -12.10 -10.13
C VAL A 180 4.48 -12.81 -9.34
N TRP A 181 3.44 -13.29 -10.01
CA TRP A 181 2.30 -13.90 -9.34
C TRP A 181 2.53 -15.35 -8.94
N GLN A 182 3.29 -16.12 -9.72
CA GLN A 182 3.75 -17.44 -9.27
C GLN A 182 4.57 -17.34 -8.00
N TYR A 183 5.41 -16.30 -7.89
CA TYR A 183 6.23 -16.04 -6.72
C TYR A 183 5.40 -15.66 -5.49
N THR A 184 4.42 -14.77 -5.64
CA THR A 184 3.62 -14.28 -4.50
C THR A 184 2.40 -15.15 -4.17
N LYS A 185 2.03 -16.10 -5.03
CA LYS A 185 0.89 -17.01 -4.80
C LYS A 185 0.88 -17.69 -3.43
N PRO A 186 1.99 -18.22 -2.89
CA PRO A 186 2.00 -18.82 -1.55
C PRO A 186 1.66 -17.82 -0.43
N LEU A 187 1.78 -16.53 -0.68
CA LEU A 187 1.47 -15.45 0.26
C LEU A 187 0.01 -14.99 0.15
N ILE A 188 -0.78 -15.53 -0.78
CA ILE A 188 -2.19 -15.14 -0.94
C ILE A 188 -3.08 -16.19 -0.28
N PRO A 189 -3.89 -15.84 0.74
CA PRO A 189 -4.83 -16.75 1.37
C PRO A 189 -5.90 -17.22 0.37
N ASP A 190 -6.25 -18.50 0.42
CA ASP A 190 -7.34 -19.04 -0.39
C ASP A 190 -8.71 -18.69 0.23
N ASP A 191 -8.75 -18.66 1.56
CA ASP A 191 -9.91 -18.29 2.36
C ASP A 191 -9.45 -17.49 3.59
N VAL A 192 -9.62 -16.17 3.50
CA VAL A 192 -9.20 -15.23 4.55
C VAL A 192 -9.93 -15.52 5.87
N GLU A 193 -11.22 -15.87 5.82
CA GLU A 193 -12.03 -16.08 7.02
C GLU A 193 -11.62 -17.37 7.73
N ALA A 194 -11.41 -18.44 6.98
CA ALA A 194 -10.95 -19.71 7.52
C ALA A 194 -9.55 -19.60 8.13
N GLU A 195 -8.63 -18.90 7.46
CA GLU A 195 -7.26 -18.72 7.96
C GLU A 195 -7.18 -17.79 9.18
N CYS A 196 -8.06 -16.79 9.28
CA CYS A 196 -8.17 -15.91 10.44
C CYS A 196 -8.93 -16.57 11.62
N GLY A 197 -9.48 -17.77 11.46
CA GLY A 197 -10.07 -18.54 12.54
C GLY A 197 -11.32 -17.89 13.15
N THR A 198 -12.30 -17.52 12.33
CA THR A 198 -13.56 -16.86 12.75
C THR A 198 -14.49 -17.76 13.57
N LYS A 199 -14.08 -18.14 14.79
CA LYS A 199 -15.03 -18.57 15.85
C LYS A 199 -15.73 -17.40 16.54
N TYR A 200 -15.32 -16.15 16.27
CA TYR A 200 -15.79 -14.95 16.96
C TYR A 200 -16.78 -14.07 16.19
N PHE A 201 -17.11 -14.39 14.93
CA PHE A 201 -18.14 -13.68 14.15
C PHE A 201 -19.50 -14.39 14.09
N LYS A 202 -19.69 -15.50 14.82
CA LYS A 202 -21.03 -15.97 15.19
C LYS A 202 -21.51 -15.21 16.43
N GLY A 203 -21.65 -13.89 16.30
CA GLY A 203 -22.68 -13.19 17.05
C GLY A 203 -24.01 -13.59 16.45
N ASP A 204 -24.99 -13.93 17.28
CA ASP A 204 -26.37 -14.23 16.87
C ASP A 204 -26.77 -13.30 15.72
N SER A 205 -27.13 -13.88 14.58
CA SER A 205 -28.06 -13.26 13.65
C SER A 205 -29.41 -13.18 14.35
N GLY A 206 -29.51 -12.28 15.33
CA GLY A 206 -30.74 -11.57 15.59
C GLY A 206 -30.89 -10.58 14.44
N ASP A 207 -32.06 -10.60 13.82
CA ASP A 207 -32.45 -9.80 12.66
C ASP A 207 -32.34 -8.29 12.93
N GLY A 208 -31.10 -7.78 12.90
CA GLY A 208 -30.79 -6.36 12.88
C GLY A 208 -30.49 -5.97 11.45
N ASP A 209 -31.47 -5.33 10.80
CA ASP A 209 -31.33 -4.68 9.50
C ASP A 209 -30.02 -3.89 9.44
N PHE A 210 -29.19 -4.22 8.45
CA PHE A 210 -27.98 -3.48 8.08
C PHE A 210 -28.32 -2.34 7.10
N ASP A 211 -29.47 -1.68 7.33
CA ASP A 211 -30.02 -0.58 6.52
C ASP A 211 -29.82 0.78 7.22
N GLU A 212 -28.66 1.03 7.83
CA GLU A 212 -28.35 2.37 8.38
C GLU A 212 -26.87 2.71 8.18
N PHE A 213 -26.50 2.92 6.92
CA PHE A 213 -25.28 3.65 6.52
C PHE A 213 -25.62 4.75 5.49
N ASP A 214 -26.83 5.32 5.60
CA ASP A 214 -27.37 6.39 4.74
C ASP A 214 -27.42 7.77 5.44
N ASP A 215 -26.53 8.05 6.39
CA ASP A 215 -26.40 9.38 7.02
C ASP A 215 -25.02 10.01 6.78
N PHE A 216 -24.55 9.98 5.53
CA PHE A 216 -23.65 11.02 5.04
C PHE A 216 -24.53 12.15 4.48
N ASP A 217 -24.94 13.04 5.38
CA ASP A 217 -25.67 14.27 5.06
C ASP A 217 -24.81 15.10 4.08
N ASP A 218 -25.24 15.12 2.81
CA ASP A 218 -24.79 16.04 1.77
C ASP A 218 -25.25 17.46 2.14
N GLY A 219 -24.66 18.00 3.21
CA GLY A 219 -24.87 19.35 3.68
C GLY A 219 -24.45 20.31 2.58
N ALA A 220 -25.45 20.82 1.86
CA ALA A 220 -25.33 21.91 0.92
C ALA A 220 -24.50 23.05 1.54
N ILE A 221 -23.50 23.51 0.79
CA ILE A 221 -22.77 24.74 1.08
C ILE A 221 -23.79 25.88 1.11
N ASP A 222 -24.06 26.40 2.30
CA ASP A 222 -24.83 27.62 2.52
C ASP A 222 -24.05 28.80 1.91
N PRO A 223 -24.58 29.50 0.88
CA PRO A 223 -23.90 30.63 0.26
C PRO A 223 -23.95 31.93 1.09
N ASP A 224 -24.60 31.95 2.26
CA ASP A 224 -24.80 33.18 3.05
C ASP A 224 -24.10 33.17 4.42
N VAL A 225 -22.82 32.79 4.48
CA VAL A 225 -21.98 33.16 5.64
C VAL A 225 -21.27 34.48 5.36
N ASP A 226 -21.94 35.54 5.81
CA ASP A 226 -21.41 36.90 5.89
C ASP A 226 -20.02 36.94 6.54
N ALA A 227 -19.11 37.66 5.89
CA ALA A 227 -17.83 38.05 6.44
C ALA A 227 -18.04 39.08 7.57
N ASP A 228 -17.69 38.72 8.82
CA ASP A 228 -17.51 39.70 9.88
C ASP A 228 -16.00 39.99 10.09
N PRO A 229 -15.53 41.21 9.76
CA PRO A 229 -14.14 41.60 9.89
C PRO A 229 -13.89 42.26 11.26
N ALA A 230 -13.88 41.50 12.36
CA ALA A 230 -13.44 42.06 13.65
C ALA A 230 -13.06 41.00 14.71
N ALA A 231 -11.83 40.48 14.68
CA ALA A 231 -11.18 39.98 15.89
C ALA A 231 -9.67 40.17 15.80
N GLY A 232 -9.19 41.25 16.41
CA GLY A 232 -7.78 41.65 16.45
C GLY A 232 -6.92 40.71 17.28
N PHE A 233 -5.70 40.51 16.79
CA PHE A 233 -4.59 39.93 17.55
C PHE A 233 -3.97 40.97 18.50
N ALA A 234 -3.93 40.65 19.78
CA ALA A 234 -2.99 41.12 20.80
C ALA A 234 -2.95 40.01 21.88
N ALA A 235 -1.83 39.50 22.38
CA ALA A 235 -0.43 39.90 22.34
C ALA A 235 0.46 38.64 22.38
#